data_AF-A2DQD0-F1
#
_entry.id   AF-A2DQD0-F1
#
_cell.length_a   1.000
_cell.length_b   1.000
_cell.length_c   1.000
_cell.angle_alpha   90.00
_cell.angle_beta   90.00
_cell.angle_gamma   90.00
#
_symmetry.space_group_name_H-M   'P 1'
#
loop_
_entity.id
_entity.type
_entity.pdbx_description
1 polymer ?
#
loop_
_entity_poly.entity_id
_entity_poly.type
_entity_poly.pdbx_seq_one_letter_code
_entity_poly.pdbx_strand_id
1 'polypeptide(L)'
;MSSKESSSNIKVFRKYSNKNFAEGLEKAHETIREKDALEFFKTVLGNFSREDLPFEYGNMIMKSIAKVIQVDENASVFIKNHIATLLPITNNQYNEGLFNLYYILFTKYAVQLDDCIVAILKTLINANPKKVLTLIALYSQQFDEIDNPWSVVDLLIQEGNLFKGADLAPDYVSLLAYLNKKFPEYRSGRAQHCWNQITSMLNLTDKSSIKCCYGALCSISEKYTDGPLQLEIISLHLKDPELQDSVLAFLNVANFGSKDLSNEKLISTLIRLSEKTVKATLVLMKFAVDLSSAKTIMSDSNWILKKLPTITDTLRLFLVILRHKELREEIVSNPDFVNFLISIIKEKPGTVPIVCTILRRVPLSKELVQNLSKSGFLKLYYESEDIDDDGLTPHSKLLLTDTICRVSYVRDYLIMCDRIAKIIINKEEFADAAALVAIRLCKYSRCKARMKELKLEEYFKQNRNEAKLQSVARKFLRAMSETD
;
A
#
# COMPACT_ATOMS: atom_id res chain seq x y z
N MET A 1 15.24 -59.65 39.37
CA MET A 1 14.68 -60.49 38.29
C MET A 1 14.92 -59.80 36.97
N SER A 2 15.56 -60.53 36.05
CA SER A 2 16.03 -60.10 34.73
C SER A 2 14.94 -59.41 33.90
N SER A 3 15.14 -58.14 33.56
CA SER A 3 14.44 -57.49 32.45
C SER A 3 14.93 -58.14 31.15
N LYS A 4 14.22 -59.16 30.66
CA LYS A 4 14.45 -59.71 29.32
C LYS A 4 14.29 -58.57 28.32
N GLU A 5 15.41 -58.15 27.74
CA GLU A 5 15.41 -57.40 26.50
C GLU A 5 14.61 -58.21 25.47
N SER A 6 13.38 -57.79 25.20
CA SER A 6 12.61 -58.29 24.08
C SER A 6 13.24 -57.76 22.80
N SER A 7 14.24 -58.48 22.28
CA SER A 7 14.79 -58.23 20.94
C SER A 7 13.65 -58.30 19.93
N SER A 8 13.47 -57.26 19.12
CA SER A 8 12.46 -57.28 18.08
C SER A 8 12.78 -58.40 17.07
N ASN A 9 11.80 -59.25 16.73
CA ASN A 9 12.03 -60.35 15.80
C ASN A 9 11.93 -59.86 14.35
N ILE A 10 12.93 -59.10 13.89
CA ILE A 10 12.96 -58.46 12.56
C ILE A 10 12.82 -59.48 11.42
N LYS A 11 13.18 -60.75 11.65
CA LYS A 11 13.05 -61.84 10.67
C LYS A 11 11.62 -62.04 10.18
N VAL A 12 10.62 -61.69 10.99
CA VAL A 12 9.20 -61.79 10.62
C VAL A 12 8.87 -60.88 9.42
N PHE A 13 9.59 -59.77 9.25
CA PHE A 13 9.35 -58.76 8.21
C PHE A 13 10.00 -59.07 6.85
N ARG A 14 10.82 -60.12 6.74
CA ARG A 14 11.55 -60.45 5.49
C ARG A 14 10.64 -60.93 4.36
N LYS A 15 9.46 -61.45 4.66
CA LYS A 15 8.47 -61.89 3.65
C LYS A 15 7.07 -61.52 4.13
N TYR A 16 6.35 -60.78 3.28
CA TYR A 16 4.95 -60.41 3.56
C TYR A 16 4.01 -61.62 3.72
N SER A 17 4.38 -62.80 3.17
CA SER A 17 3.64 -64.05 3.33
C SER A 17 3.78 -64.71 4.73
N ASN A 18 4.61 -64.15 5.62
CA ASN A 18 4.70 -64.63 6.99
C ASN A 18 3.38 -64.36 7.75
N LYS A 19 2.84 -65.36 8.43
CA LYS A 19 1.58 -65.26 9.20
C LYS A 19 1.59 -64.11 10.23
N ASN A 20 2.75 -63.78 10.78
CA ASN A 20 2.90 -62.75 11.80
C ASN A 20 3.30 -61.38 11.22
N PHE A 21 3.37 -61.25 9.89
CA PHE A 21 3.82 -60.02 9.22
C PHE A 21 2.92 -58.83 9.55
N ALA A 22 1.62 -58.99 9.35
CA ALA A 22 0.61 -57.95 9.59
C ALA A 22 0.59 -57.48 11.05
N GLU A 23 0.47 -58.42 11.99
CA GLU A 23 0.47 -58.13 13.43
C GLU A 23 1.79 -57.51 13.89
N GLY A 24 2.91 -57.99 13.36
CA GLY A 24 4.23 -57.44 13.67
C GLY A 24 4.37 -55.98 13.21
N LEU A 25 3.86 -55.63 12.03
CA LEU A 25 3.90 -54.25 11.52
C LEU A 25 3.05 -53.31 12.38
N GLU A 26 1.91 -53.79 12.89
CA GLU A 26 1.04 -53.00 13.75
C GLU A 26 1.71 -52.65 15.09
N LYS A 27 2.40 -53.63 15.69
CA LYS A 27 3.11 -53.50 16.98
C LYS A 27 4.56 -52.99 16.85
N ALA A 28 5.02 -52.71 15.63
CA ALA A 28 6.42 -52.32 15.39
C ALA A 28 6.81 -51.06 16.18
N HIS A 29 5.94 -50.06 16.25
CA HIS A 29 6.22 -48.80 16.96
C HIS A 29 6.42 -48.96 18.48
N GLU A 30 5.90 -50.02 19.09
CA GLU A 30 6.07 -50.32 20.52
C GLU A 30 7.34 -51.16 20.79
N THR A 31 7.78 -51.92 19.79
CA THR A 31 8.78 -52.98 19.92
C THR A 31 10.13 -52.63 19.31
N ILE A 32 10.16 -51.83 18.24
CA ILE A 32 11.38 -51.38 17.58
C ILE A 32 12.04 -50.29 18.43
N ARG A 33 13.30 -50.54 18.82
CA ARG A 33 14.19 -49.59 19.50
C ARG A 33 15.24 -49.06 18.53
N GLU A 34 15.95 -48.00 18.90
CA GLU A 34 16.98 -47.35 18.07
C GLU A 34 17.97 -48.35 17.44
N LYS A 35 18.48 -49.30 18.25
CA LYS A 35 19.43 -50.33 17.81
C LYS A 35 18.91 -51.25 16.70
N ASP A 36 17.59 -51.45 16.65
CA ASP A 36 16.91 -52.35 15.71
C ASP A 36 16.31 -51.59 14.50
N ALA A 37 16.19 -50.27 14.59
CA ALA A 37 15.46 -49.44 13.64
C ALA A 37 16.02 -49.50 12.21
N LEU A 38 17.35 -49.48 12.06
CA LEU A 38 17.99 -49.53 10.74
C LEU A 38 17.71 -50.84 10.01
N GLU A 39 17.86 -51.98 10.70
CA GLU A 39 17.58 -53.30 10.12
C GLU A 39 16.08 -53.45 9.83
N PHE A 40 15.22 -52.95 10.72
CA PHE A 40 13.78 -52.91 10.49
C PHE A 40 13.43 -52.17 9.19
N PHE A 41 13.86 -50.91 9.03
CA PHE A 41 13.53 -50.11 7.85
C PHE A 41 14.00 -50.75 6.55
N LYS A 42 15.27 -51.20 6.50
CA LYS A 42 15.82 -51.88 5.32
C LYS A 42 15.06 -53.16 4.99
N THR A 43 14.66 -53.92 6.01
CA THR A 43 13.93 -55.18 5.84
C THR A 43 12.53 -54.96 5.29
N VAL A 44 11.76 -54.03 5.86
CA VAL A 44 10.39 -53.78 5.40
C VAL A 44 10.39 -53.15 4.01
N LEU A 45 11.29 -52.19 3.75
CA LEU A 45 11.40 -51.51 2.45
C LEU A 45 11.90 -52.45 1.34
N GLY A 46 12.73 -53.44 1.67
CA GLY A 46 13.16 -54.47 0.71
C GLY A 46 12.01 -55.29 0.11
N ASN A 47 10.81 -55.28 0.70
CA ASN A 47 9.64 -55.92 0.09
C ASN A 47 9.11 -55.16 -1.14
N PHE A 48 9.37 -53.85 -1.27
CA PHE A 48 8.95 -53.07 -2.45
C PHE A 48 9.74 -53.37 -3.72
N SER A 49 10.90 -54.03 -3.60
CA SER A 49 11.65 -54.53 -4.76
C SER A 49 11.03 -55.78 -5.40
N ARG A 50 9.94 -56.31 -4.83
CA ARG A 50 9.24 -57.49 -5.37
C ARG A 50 8.05 -57.06 -6.21
N GLU A 51 7.95 -57.61 -7.41
CA GLU A 51 6.86 -57.32 -8.34
C GLU A 51 5.50 -57.84 -7.86
N ASP A 52 5.49 -58.83 -6.95
CA ASP A 52 4.29 -59.51 -6.45
C ASP A 52 3.73 -58.94 -5.13
N LEU A 53 4.26 -57.82 -4.63
CA LEU A 53 3.81 -57.21 -3.38
C LEU A 53 2.36 -56.67 -3.52
N PRO A 54 1.38 -57.22 -2.77
CA PRO A 54 0.02 -56.69 -2.83
C PRO A 54 -0.06 -55.29 -2.21
N PHE A 55 -0.95 -54.46 -2.77
CA PHE A 55 -1.11 -53.06 -2.37
C PHE A 55 -1.36 -52.89 -0.87
N GLU A 56 -2.19 -53.74 -0.28
CA GLU A 56 -2.56 -53.70 1.14
C GLU A 56 -1.33 -53.84 2.04
N TYR A 57 -0.45 -54.80 1.75
CA TYR A 57 0.78 -55.01 2.51
C TYR A 57 1.77 -53.86 2.33
N GLY A 58 1.90 -53.33 1.11
CA GLY A 58 2.68 -52.11 0.87
C GLY A 58 2.19 -50.93 1.71
N ASN A 59 0.87 -50.72 1.77
CA ASN A 59 0.26 -49.67 2.59
C ASN A 59 0.47 -49.91 4.10
N MET A 60 0.40 -51.17 4.56
CA MET A 60 0.72 -51.52 5.95
C MET A 60 2.18 -51.21 6.30
N ILE A 61 3.12 -51.49 5.39
CA ILE A 61 4.53 -51.13 5.58
C ILE A 61 4.66 -49.62 5.73
N MET A 62 4.07 -48.83 4.83
CA MET A 62 4.13 -47.36 4.89
C MET A 62 3.55 -46.80 6.21
N LYS A 63 2.40 -47.31 6.65
CA LYS A 63 1.78 -46.92 7.92
C LYS A 63 2.64 -47.30 9.12
N SER A 64 3.25 -48.49 9.10
CA SER A 64 4.13 -48.97 10.17
C SER A 64 5.37 -48.09 10.29
N ILE A 65 6.04 -47.79 9.17
CA ILE A 65 7.17 -46.87 9.14
C ILE A 65 6.75 -45.51 9.71
N ALA A 66 5.62 -44.96 9.25
CA ALA A 66 5.11 -43.67 9.74
C ALA A 66 4.85 -43.65 11.25
N LYS A 67 4.46 -44.76 11.88
CA LYS A 67 4.34 -44.87 13.34
C LYS A 67 5.70 -44.99 14.03
N VAL A 68 6.61 -45.80 13.49
CA VAL A 68 7.95 -46.03 14.08
C VAL A 68 8.79 -44.75 14.11
N ILE A 69 8.71 -43.91 13.07
CA ILE A 69 9.41 -42.63 13.00
C ILE A 69 8.81 -41.53 13.89
N GLN A 70 7.70 -41.78 14.61
CA GLN A 70 7.20 -40.80 15.59
C GLN A 70 8.02 -40.81 16.88
N VAL A 71 8.87 -41.83 17.07
CA VAL A 71 9.83 -41.95 18.16
C VAL A 71 11.14 -41.31 17.72
N ASP A 72 11.62 -40.32 18.48
CA ASP A 72 12.71 -39.42 18.06
C ASP A 72 14.01 -40.16 17.76
N GLU A 73 14.35 -41.18 18.54
CA GLU A 73 15.57 -41.99 18.33
C GLU A 73 15.49 -42.76 17.00
N ASN A 74 14.33 -43.34 16.69
CA ASN A 74 14.09 -44.07 15.45
C ASN A 74 14.06 -43.13 14.24
N ALA A 75 13.50 -41.93 14.39
CA ALA A 75 13.52 -40.89 13.36
C ALA A 75 14.95 -40.45 13.03
N SER A 76 15.80 -40.26 14.05
CA SER A 76 17.21 -39.92 13.86
C SER A 76 17.95 -41.00 13.04
N VAL A 77 17.69 -42.28 13.32
CA VAL A 77 18.23 -43.39 12.53
C VAL A 77 17.72 -43.34 11.08
N PHE A 78 16.43 -43.06 10.88
CA PHE A 78 15.82 -42.95 9.54
C PHE A 78 16.49 -41.86 8.69
N ILE A 79 16.70 -40.68 9.28
CA ILE A 79 17.27 -39.51 8.60
C ILE A 79 18.77 -39.71 8.34
N LYS A 80 19.58 -40.02 9.37
CA LYS A 80 21.04 -40.15 9.27
C LYS A 80 21.51 -41.25 8.30
N ASN A 81 20.67 -42.25 8.07
CA ASN A 81 20.96 -43.35 7.14
C ASN A 81 20.30 -43.17 5.76
N HIS A 82 19.77 -41.98 5.46
CA HIS A 82 19.11 -41.61 4.21
C HIS A 82 18.03 -42.61 3.76
N ILE A 83 17.29 -43.19 4.71
CA ILE A 83 16.28 -44.24 4.43
C ILE A 83 15.14 -43.73 3.55
N ALA A 84 14.87 -42.41 3.57
CA ALA A 84 13.90 -41.77 2.69
C ALA A 84 14.14 -42.07 1.20
N THR A 85 15.40 -42.23 0.78
CA THR A 85 15.78 -42.54 -0.61
C THR A 85 15.39 -43.94 -1.06
N LEU A 86 15.12 -44.85 -0.12
CA LEU A 86 14.71 -46.24 -0.38
C LEU A 86 13.19 -46.39 -0.53
N LEU A 87 12.44 -45.31 -0.32
CA LEU A 87 10.98 -45.32 -0.44
C LEU A 87 10.56 -45.49 -1.91
N PRO A 88 9.40 -46.11 -2.18
CA PRO A 88 8.92 -46.37 -3.54
C PRO A 88 8.35 -45.11 -4.21
N ILE A 89 9.16 -44.07 -4.35
CA ILE A 89 8.76 -42.72 -4.78
C ILE A 89 8.26 -42.68 -6.23
N THR A 90 8.73 -43.59 -7.07
CA THR A 90 8.28 -43.72 -8.47
C THR A 90 6.95 -44.45 -8.60
N ASN A 91 6.46 -45.08 -7.54
CA ASN A 91 5.23 -45.85 -7.57
C ASN A 91 4.06 -45.05 -7.01
N ASN A 92 3.27 -44.48 -7.94
CA ASN A 92 2.16 -43.58 -7.64
C ASN A 92 1.10 -44.18 -6.69
N GLN A 93 0.96 -45.51 -6.62
CA GLN A 93 -0.02 -46.13 -5.74
C GLN A 93 0.25 -45.85 -4.26
N TYR A 94 1.51 -45.55 -3.89
CA TYR A 94 1.90 -45.29 -2.51
C TYR A 94 2.04 -43.80 -2.15
N ASN A 95 1.67 -42.89 -3.06
CA ASN A 95 1.82 -41.44 -2.86
C ASN A 95 1.17 -40.94 -1.57
N GLU A 96 -0.02 -41.41 -1.22
CA GLU A 96 -0.69 -41.03 0.05
C GLU A 96 0.15 -41.41 1.28
N GLY A 97 0.72 -42.62 1.29
CA GLY A 97 1.61 -43.07 2.36
C GLY A 97 2.90 -42.27 2.43
N LEU A 98 3.47 -41.92 1.26
CA LEU A 98 4.65 -41.08 1.15
C LEU A 98 4.38 -39.69 1.73
N PHE A 99 3.29 -39.04 1.33
CA PHE A 99 2.94 -37.71 1.84
C PHE A 99 2.72 -37.70 3.35
N ASN A 100 2.09 -38.72 3.93
CA ASN A 100 1.92 -38.81 5.39
C ASN A 100 3.27 -38.94 6.11
N LEU A 101 4.18 -39.73 5.56
CA LEU A 101 5.53 -39.90 6.12
C LEU A 101 6.31 -38.57 6.05
N TYR A 102 6.33 -37.93 4.88
CA TYR A 102 7.01 -36.65 4.72
C TYR A 102 6.36 -35.54 5.55
N TYR A 103 5.05 -35.55 5.72
CA TYR A 103 4.37 -34.60 6.61
C TYR A 103 4.91 -34.70 8.06
N ILE A 104 5.12 -35.92 8.57
CA ILE A 104 5.72 -36.12 9.90
C ILE A 104 7.15 -35.58 9.93
N LEU A 105 7.96 -35.92 8.93
CA LEU A 105 9.36 -35.49 8.85
C LEU A 105 9.49 -33.97 8.80
N PHE A 106 8.72 -33.30 7.95
CA PHE A 106 8.74 -31.85 7.79
C PHE A 106 8.14 -31.10 8.99
N THR A 107 7.21 -31.70 9.72
CA THR A 107 6.62 -31.07 10.90
C THR A 107 7.54 -31.16 12.12
N LYS A 108 8.21 -32.31 12.33
CA LYS A 108 8.97 -32.58 13.56
C LYS A 108 10.49 -32.46 13.40
N TYR A 109 11.02 -32.73 12.21
CA TYR A 109 12.45 -32.96 12.01
C TYR A 109 13.03 -32.14 10.86
N ALA A 110 12.40 -31.03 10.45
CA ALA A 110 12.83 -30.23 9.29
C ALA A 110 14.29 -29.78 9.37
N VAL A 111 14.78 -29.38 10.55
CA VAL A 111 16.19 -29.01 10.81
C VAL A 111 17.18 -30.12 10.50
N GLN A 112 16.78 -31.39 10.63
CA GLN A 112 17.67 -32.54 10.40
C GLN A 112 17.65 -33.04 8.95
N LEU A 113 16.77 -32.51 8.11
CA LEU A 113 16.65 -32.95 6.72
C LEU A 113 17.81 -32.42 5.87
N ASP A 114 18.46 -33.33 5.15
CA ASP A 114 19.53 -33.01 4.21
C ASP A 114 19.03 -32.83 2.77
N ASP A 115 19.95 -32.48 1.86
CA ASP A 115 19.66 -32.19 0.47
C ASP A 115 19.11 -33.38 -0.35
N CYS A 116 19.18 -34.63 0.15
CA CYS A 116 18.58 -35.78 -0.54
C CYS A 116 17.06 -35.62 -0.69
N ILE A 117 16.43 -34.87 0.22
CA ILE A 117 14.98 -34.60 0.19
C ILE A 117 14.57 -33.82 -1.05
N VAL A 118 15.47 -33.02 -1.64
CA VAL A 118 15.15 -32.19 -2.81
C VAL A 118 14.84 -33.05 -4.02
N ALA A 119 15.63 -34.09 -4.27
CA ALA A 119 15.40 -35.02 -5.37
C ALA A 119 14.03 -35.71 -5.25
N ILE A 120 13.68 -36.08 -4.02
CA ILE A 120 12.40 -36.70 -3.68
C ILE A 120 11.24 -35.73 -3.92
N LEU A 121 11.35 -34.50 -3.42
CA LEU A 121 10.33 -33.47 -3.61
C LEU A 121 10.13 -33.19 -5.10
N LYS A 122 11.20 -33.09 -5.92
CA LYS A 122 11.08 -32.89 -7.37
C LYS A 122 10.21 -33.97 -8.04
N THR A 123 10.35 -35.23 -7.65
CA THR A 123 9.48 -36.30 -8.14
C THR A 123 8.04 -36.13 -7.64
N LEU A 124 7.85 -35.81 -6.36
CA LEU A 124 6.53 -35.68 -5.75
C LEU A 124 5.75 -34.43 -6.20
N ILE A 125 6.42 -33.34 -6.59
CA ILE A 125 5.75 -32.12 -7.07
C ILE A 125 4.95 -32.43 -8.32
N ASN A 126 5.49 -33.26 -9.22
CA ASN A 126 4.79 -33.68 -10.43
C ASN A 126 3.56 -34.56 -10.13
N ALA A 127 3.59 -35.31 -9.03
CA ALA A 127 2.49 -36.19 -8.63
C ALA A 127 1.36 -35.44 -7.91
N ASN A 128 1.71 -34.56 -6.97
CA ASN A 128 0.73 -33.75 -6.23
C ASN A 128 1.36 -32.42 -5.77
N PRO A 129 1.31 -31.37 -6.60
CA PRO A 129 1.95 -30.09 -6.29
C PRO A 129 1.33 -29.43 -5.05
N LYS A 130 0.03 -29.65 -4.80
CA LYS A 130 -0.65 -29.12 -3.60
C LYS A 130 -0.03 -29.61 -2.31
N LYS A 131 0.12 -30.92 -2.17
CA LYS A 131 0.69 -31.52 -0.96
C LYS A 131 2.16 -31.15 -0.79
N VAL A 132 2.92 -31.09 -1.88
CA VAL A 132 4.33 -30.64 -1.78
C VAL A 132 4.42 -29.17 -1.37
N LEU A 133 3.55 -28.30 -1.89
CA LEU A 133 3.51 -26.92 -1.45
C LEU A 133 3.26 -26.81 0.06
N THR A 134 2.35 -27.63 0.62
CA THR A 134 2.17 -27.75 2.07
C THR A 134 3.45 -28.20 2.79
N LEU A 135 4.17 -29.20 2.27
CA LEU A 135 5.44 -29.65 2.86
C LEU A 135 6.49 -28.55 2.85
N ILE A 136 6.67 -27.85 1.73
CA ILE A 136 7.60 -26.72 1.64
C ILE A 136 7.18 -25.60 2.60
N ALA A 137 5.88 -25.35 2.77
CA ALA A 137 5.38 -24.38 3.73
C ALA A 137 5.73 -24.75 5.18
N LEU A 138 5.63 -26.03 5.55
CA LEU A 138 6.03 -26.53 6.88
C LEU A 138 7.54 -26.39 7.09
N TYR A 139 8.34 -26.80 6.10
CA TYR A 139 9.81 -26.60 6.11
C TYR A 139 10.17 -25.13 6.36
N SER A 140 9.51 -24.26 5.61
CA SER A 140 9.74 -22.81 5.62
C SER A 140 9.40 -22.16 6.97
N GLN A 141 8.65 -22.81 7.86
CA GLN A 141 8.38 -22.25 9.18
C GLN A 141 9.64 -22.21 10.07
N GLN A 142 10.58 -23.13 9.84
CA GLN A 142 11.83 -23.30 10.56
C GLN A 142 13.04 -22.77 9.75
N PHE A 143 12.81 -21.88 8.77
CA PHE A 143 13.85 -21.40 7.84
C PHE A 143 15.16 -20.96 8.53
N ASP A 144 15.06 -20.17 9.61
CA ASP A 144 16.23 -19.63 10.34
C ASP A 144 16.98 -20.68 11.20
N GLU A 145 16.37 -21.86 11.42
CA GLU A 145 16.93 -22.93 12.26
C GLU A 145 17.65 -24.01 11.42
N ILE A 146 17.45 -23.99 10.11
CA ILE A 146 17.98 -25.00 9.19
C ILE A 146 19.33 -24.52 8.66
N ASP A 147 20.36 -25.38 8.68
CA ASP A 147 21.71 -25.03 8.22
C ASP A 147 21.77 -24.62 6.75
N ASN A 148 21.01 -25.30 5.88
CA ASN A 148 20.89 -24.99 4.45
C ASN A 148 19.42 -25.02 3.99
N PRO A 149 18.63 -23.96 4.24
CA PRO A 149 17.21 -23.96 3.91
C PRO A 149 16.95 -23.81 2.40
N TRP A 150 17.96 -23.33 1.66
CA TRP A 150 17.85 -22.92 0.25
C TRP A 150 17.43 -24.05 -0.67
N SER A 151 17.93 -25.27 -0.42
CA SER A 151 17.78 -26.40 -1.33
C SER A 151 16.31 -26.80 -1.53
N VAL A 152 15.48 -26.68 -0.48
CA VAL A 152 14.03 -26.92 -0.54
C VAL A 152 13.26 -25.68 -0.97
N VAL A 153 13.52 -24.50 -0.40
CA VAL A 153 12.72 -23.30 -0.71
C VAL A 153 12.93 -22.83 -2.16
N ASP A 154 14.10 -23.07 -2.75
CA ASP A 154 14.36 -22.71 -4.14
C ASP A 154 13.53 -23.54 -5.14
N LEU A 155 12.94 -24.66 -4.71
CA LEU A 155 11.95 -25.38 -5.51
C LEU A 155 10.72 -24.52 -5.82
N LEU A 156 10.37 -23.58 -4.95
CA LEU A 156 9.30 -22.62 -5.21
C LEU A 156 9.60 -21.77 -6.45
N ILE A 157 10.87 -21.50 -6.74
CA ILE A 157 11.29 -20.70 -7.88
C ILE A 157 11.56 -21.59 -9.10
N GLN A 158 12.31 -22.68 -8.90
CA GLN A 158 12.73 -23.62 -9.95
C GLN A 158 11.52 -24.31 -10.59
N GLU A 159 10.59 -24.80 -9.76
CA GLU A 159 9.39 -25.54 -10.20
C GLU A 159 8.13 -24.66 -10.18
N GLY A 160 8.31 -23.33 -10.13
CA GLY A 160 7.23 -22.36 -9.90
C GLY A 160 6.04 -22.50 -10.85
N ASN A 161 6.26 -22.96 -12.09
CA ASN A 161 5.19 -23.18 -13.08
C ASN A 161 4.16 -24.23 -12.64
N LEU A 162 4.57 -25.23 -11.87
CA LEU A 162 3.68 -26.29 -11.37
C LEU A 162 2.71 -25.80 -10.28
N PHE A 163 2.99 -24.64 -9.69
CA PHE A 163 2.16 -24.01 -8.66
C PHE A 163 1.25 -22.88 -9.19
N LYS A 164 1.31 -22.56 -10.49
CA LYS A 164 0.54 -21.45 -11.09
C LYS A 164 -0.92 -21.79 -11.42
N GLY A 165 -1.35 -23.04 -11.24
CA GLY A 165 -2.75 -23.42 -11.46
C GLY A 165 -3.70 -22.64 -10.56
N ALA A 166 -4.91 -22.33 -11.04
CA ALA A 166 -5.88 -21.49 -10.34
C ALA A 166 -6.16 -21.95 -8.89
N ASP A 167 -6.20 -23.25 -8.64
CA ASP A 167 -6.46 -23.82 -7.32
C ASP A 167 -5.28 -23.71 -6.33
N LEU A 168 -4.07 -23.44 -6.83
CA LEU A 168 -2.83 -23.42 -6.03
C LEU A 168 -2.17 -22.05 -5.98
N ALA A 169 -2.43 -21.21 -6.99
CA ALA A 169 -1.85 -19.89 -7.12
C ALA A 169 -2.02 -19.04 -5.84
N PRO A 170 -3.19 -18.98 -5.17
CA PRO A 170 -3.34 -18.24 -3.91
C PRO A 170 -2.39 -18.69 -2.80
N ASP A 171 -2.30 -20.00 -2.55
CA ASP A 171 -1.45 -20.57 -1.50
C ASP A 171 0.04 -20.37 -1.82
N TYR A 172 0.41 -20.57 -3.08
CA TYR A 172 1.78 -20.42 -3.56
C TYR A 172 2.28 -18.97 -3.43
N VAL A 173 1.47 -18.03 -3.92
CA VAL A 173 1.76 -16.59 -3.83
C VAL A 173 1.83 -16.14 -2.37
N SER A 174 0.96 -16.66 -1.52
CA SER A 174 0.96 -16.37 -0.08
C SER A 174 2.23 -16.87 0.61
N LEU A 175 2.72 -18.07 0.24
CA LEU A 175 3.96 -18.61 0.78
C LEU A 175 5.18 -17.77 0.37
N LEU A 176 5.27 -17.36 -0.90
CA LEU A 176 6.34 -16.46 -1.37
C LEU A 176 6.34 -15.12 -0.62
N ALA A 177 5.14 -14.54 -0.41
CA ALA A 177 5.00 -13.30 0.35
C ALA A 177 5.37 -13.48 1.82
N TYR A 178 4.95 -14.58 2.44
CA TYR A 178 5.28 -14.93 3.83
C TYR A 178 6.80 -15.04 4.03
N LEU A 179 7.49 -15.79 3.16
CA LEU A 179 8.94 -15.95 3.23
C LEU A 179 9.67 -14.59 3.13
N ASN A 180 9.27 -13.77 2.16
CA ASN A 180 9.82 -12.41 2.02
C ASN A 180 9.51 -11.52 3.22
N LYS A 181 8.33 -11.64 3.83
CA LYS A 181 7.93 -10.80 4.97
C LYS A 181 8.65 -11.20 6.25
N LYS A 182 8.73 -12.50 6.53
CA LYS A 182 9.23 -13.05 7.80
C LYS A 182 10.75 -13.13 7.86
N PHE A 183 11.41 -13.54 6.78
CA PHE A 183 12.83 -13.90 6.81
C PHE A 183 13.68 -12.90 6.00
N PRO A 184 14.48 -12.04 6.67
CA PRO A 184 15.31 -11.05 5.99
C PRO A 184 16.34 -11.66 5.03
N GLU A 185 16.94 -12.80 5.36
CA GLU A 185 17.92 -13.47 4.52
C GLU A 185 17.29 -13.98 3.22
N TYR A 186 16.15 -14.66 3.32
CA TYR A 186 15.37 -15.07 2.15
C TYR A 186 15.00 -13.88 1.26
N ARG A 187 14.52 -12.78 1.88
CA ARG A 187 14.20 -11.56 1.13
C ARG A 187 15.39 -11.03 0.36
N SER A 188 16.55 -10.87 1.01
CA SER A 188 17.77 -10.38 0.37
C SER A 188 18.22 -11.28 -0.78
N GLY A 189 18.08 -12.60 -0.64
CA GLY A 189 18.50 -13.56 -1.66
C GLY A 189 17.50 -13.81 -2.79
N ARG A 190 16.19 -13.61 -2.55
CA ARG A 190 15.12 -14.13 -3.44
C ARG A 190 13.97 -13.18 -3.74
N ALA A 191 13.92 -11.96 -3.19
CA ALA A 191 12.81 -11.03 -3.44
C ALA A 191 12.59 -10.75 -4.93
N GLN A 192 13.66 -10.54 -5.70
CA GLN A 192 13.58 -10.32 -7.15
C GLN A 192 12.96 -11.52 -7.88
N HIS A 193 13.36 -12.74 -7.54
CA HIS A 193 12.79 -13.96 -8.15
C HIS A 193 11.31 -14.12 -7.80
N CYS A 194 10.95 -13.87 -6.53
CA CYS A 194 9.56 -13.91 -6.08
C CYS A 194 8.71 -12.85 -6.81
N TRP A 195 9.22 -11.64 -6.94
CA TRP A 195 8.59 -10.55 -7.69
C TRP A 195 8.32 -10.95 -9.14
N ASN A 196 9.32 -11.50 -9.83
CA ASN A 196 9.20 -11.92 -11.22
C ASN A 196 8.16 -13.06 -11.38
N GLN A 197 8.14 -14.02 -10.45
CA GLN A 197 7.14 -15.09 -10.48
C GLN A 197 5.73 -14.54 -10.27
N ILE A 198 5.51 -13.72 -9.24
CA ILE A 198 4.19 -13.17 -8.92
C ILE A 198 3.70 -12.22 -10.02
N THR A 199 4.57 -11.37 -10.56
CA THR A 199 4.19 -10.47 -11.66
C THR A 199 3.86 -11.25 -12.94
N SER A 200 4.53 -12.38 -13.22
CA SER A 200 4.15 -13.25 -14.35
C SER A 200 2.72 -13.80 -14.22
N MET A 201 2.28 -14.06 -12.98
CA MET A 201 0.96 -14.58 -12.66
C MET A 201 -0.16 -13.53 -12.73
N LEU A 202 0.17 -12.24 -12.94
CA LEU A 202 -0.85 -11.24 -13.25
C LEU A 202 -1.54 -11.50 -14.60
N ASN A 203 -0.96 -12.32 -15.48
CA ASN A 203 -1.60 -12.72 -16.75
C ASN A 203 -2.60 -13.87 -16.61
N LEU A 204 -2.84 -14.39 -15.40
CA LEU A 204 -3.86 -15.42 -15.18
C LEU A 204 -5.27 -14.87 -15.47
N THR A 205 -6.20 -15.78 -15.73
CA THR A 205 -7.62 -15.43 -15.96
C THR A 205 -8.44 -15.41 -14.68
N ASP A 206 -8.02 -16.18 -13.66
CA ASP A 206 -8.72 -16.25 -12.38
C ASP A 206 -8.49 -14.98 -11.54
N LYS A 207 -9.57 -14.22 -11.32
CA LYS A 207 -9.53 -12.95 -10.59
C LYS A 207 -9.12 -13.13 -9.13
N SER A 208 -9.46 -14.26 -8.51
CA SER A 208 -9.08 -14.54 -7.12
C SER A 208 -7.56 -14.63 -6.98
N SER A 209 -6.92 -15.38 -7.87
CA SER A 209 -5.47 -15.52 -7.97
C SER A 209 -4.78 -14.17 -8.24
N ILE A 210 -5.34 -13.35 -9.15
CA ILE A 210 -4.79 -12.02 -9.44
C ILE A 210 -4.85 -11.10 -8.21
N LYS A 211 -5.96 -11.14 -7.44
CA LYS A 211 -6.07 -10.39 -6.17
C LYS A 211 -4.99 -10.81 -5.18
N CYS A 212 -4.76 -12.12 -5.03
CA CYS A 212 -3.68 -12.65 -4.19
C CYS A 212 -2.30 -12.17 -4.67
N CYS A 213 -2.07 -12.14 -5.99
CA CYS A 213 -0.82 -11.61 -6.56
C CYS A 213 -0.60 -10.15 -6.16
N TYR A 214 -1.59 -9.27 -6.30
CA TYR A 214 -1.46 -7.88 -5.86
C TYR A 214 -1.23 -7.78 -4.34
N GLY A 215 -1.91 -8.57 -3.51
CA GLY A 215 -1.69 -8.60 -2.07
C GLY A 215 -0.25 -9.02 -1.68
N ALA A 216 0.31 -9.99 -2.39
CA ALA A 216 1.70 -10.40 -2.21
C ALA A 216 2.69 -9.33 -2.70
N LEU A 217 2.43 -8.71 -3.85
CA LEU A 217 3.26 -7.60 -4.35
C LEU A 217 3.25 -6.42 -3.37
N CYS A 218 2.11 -6.08 -2.75
CA CYS A 218 2.06 -5.10 -1.67
C CYS A 218 3.03 -5.47 -0.55
N SER A 219 2.95 -6.72 -0.05
CA SER A 219 3.77 -7.21 1.05
C SER A 219 5.27 -7.19 0.74
N ILE A 220 5.64 -7.47 -0.51
CA ILE A 220 7.04 -7.48 -0.95
C ILE A 220 7.55 -6.05 -1.21
N SER A 221 6.71 -5.17 -1.76
CA SER A 221 7.06 -3.79 -2.16
C SER A 221 7.53 -2.89 -1.01
N GLU A 222 7.16 -3.21 0.23
CA GLU A 222 7.62 -2.47 1.42
C GLU A 222 9.14 -2.50 1.59
N LYS A 223 9.80 -3.53 1.05
CA LYS A 223 11.23 -3.80 1.28
C LYS A 223 12.01 -4.08 0.00
N TYR A 224 11.35 -4.45 -1.09
CA TYR A 224 11.97 -4.63 -2.40
C TYR A 224 11.39 -3.62 -3.39
N THR A 225 12.24 -2.69 -3.83
CA THR A 225 11.83 -1.50 -4.60
C THR A 225 12.20 -1.55 -6.07
N ASP A 226 13.08 -2.48 -6.46
CA ASP A 226 13.72 -2.50 -7.78
C ASP A 226 12.99 -3.39 -8.80
N GLY A 227 11.80 -3.88 -8.41
CA GLY A 227 11.01 -4.77 -9.24
C GLY A 227 10.40 -4.04 -10.46
N PRO A 228 10.49 -4.60 -11.67
CA PRO A 228 9.85 -4.02 -12.83
C PRO A 228 8.33 -4.05 -12.68
N LEU A 229 7.67 -2.97 -13.12
CA LEU A 229 6.22 -2.82 -13.09
C LEU A 229 5.62 -3.09 -14.46
N GLN A 230 4.62 -3.97 -14.53
CA GLN A 230 3.89 -4.27 -15.77
C GLN A 230 2.72 -3.28 -15.93
N LEU A 231 3.04 -2.02 -16.28
CA LEU A 231 2.07 -0.92 -16.30
C LEU A 231 0.90 -1.15 -17.27
N GLU A 232 1.11 -1.86 -18.38
CA GLU A 232 0.03 -2.20 -19.32
C GLU A 232 -1.01 -3.12 -18.64
N ILE A 233 -0.55 -4.15 -17.93
CA ILE A 233 -1.42 -5.08 -17.22
C ILE A 233 -2.13 -4.38 -16.05
N ILE A 234 -1.40 -3.58 -15.29
CA ILE A 234 -1.97 -2.77 -14.20
C ILE A 234 -3.08 -1.86 -14.73
N SER A 235 -2.84 -1.19 -15.86
CA SER A 235 -3.84 -0.32 -16.50
C SER A 235 -5.05 -1.09 -17.02
N LEU A 236 -4.86 -2.33 -17.49
CA LEU A 236 -5.95 -3.22 -17.88
C LEU A 236 -6.79 -3.63 -16.65
N HIS A 237 -6.14 -4.09 -15.58
CA HIS A 237 -6.83 -4.54 -14.36
C HIS A 237 -7.53 -3.41 -13.61
N LEU A 238 -7.03 -2.17 -13.67
CA LEU A 238 -7.74 -1.00 -13.13
C LEU A 238 -9.12 -0.78 -13.78
N LYS A 239 -9.34 -1.30 -14.99
CA LYS A 239 -10.64 -1.21 -15.68
C LYS A 239 -11.60 -2.30 -15.24
N ASP A 240 -11.14 -3.35 -14.57
CA ASP A 240 -11.97 -4.42 -14.01
C ASP A 240 -12.41 -4.04 -12.59
N PRO A 241 -13.71 -3.80 -12.34
CA PRO A 241 -14.22 -3.42 -11.02
C PRO A 241 -13.86 -4.40 -9.90
N GLU A 242 -13.71 -5.70 -10.20
CA GLU A 242 -13.38 -6.69 -9.18
C GLU A 242 -11.91 -6.62 -8.74
N LEU A 243 -11.01 -6.21 -9.63
CA LEU A 243 -9.58 -6.13 -9.35
C LEU A 243 -9.15 -4.74 -8.85
N GLN A 244 -9.93 -3.71 -9.20
CA GLN A 244 -9.62 -2.31 -8.98
C GLN A 244 -9.08 -2.02 -7.57
N ASP A 245 -9.74 -2.54 -6.53
CA ASP A 245 -9.34 -2.31 -5.14
C ASP A 245 -7.96 -2.89 -4.79
N SER A 246 -7.64 -4.08 -5.32
CA SER A 246 -6.33 -4.72 -5.10
C SER A 246 -5.23 -4.00 -5.88
N VAL A 247 -5.54 -3.55 -7.11
CA VAL A 247 -4.61 -2.79 -7.94
C VAL A 247 -4.31 -1.42 -7.32
N LEU A 248 -5.34 -0.69 -6.85
CA LEU A 248 -5.16 0.60 -6.18
C LEU A 248 -4.37 0.47 -4.88
N ALA A 249 -4.60 -0.59 -4.10
CA ALA A 249 -3.80 -0.86 -2.91
C ALA A 249 -2.32 -1.04 -3.26
N PHE A 250 -2.02 -1.81 -4.31
CA PHE A 250 -0.65 -1.99 -4.80
C PHE A 250 -0.02 -0.69 -5.28
N LEU A 251 -0.72 0.11 -6.11
CA LEU A 251 -0.21 1.40 -6.58
C LEU A 251 0.09 2.37 -5.41
N ASN A 252 -0.68 2.28 -4.32
CA ASN A 252 -0.46 3.12 -3.15
C ASN A 252 0.82 2.75 -2.37
N VAL A 253 1.30 1.51 -2.43
CA VAL A 253 2.50 1.06 -1.70
C VAL A 253 3.74 0.89 -2.59
N ALA A 254 3.56 0.56 -3.87
CA ALA A 254 4.66 0.33 -4.80
C ALA A 254 5.53 1.58 -5.01
N ASN A 255 6.82 1.38 -5.24
CA ASN A 255 7.73 2.44 -5.64
C ASN A 255 7.79 2.53 -7.17
N PHE A 256 7.77 3.75 -7.69
CA PHE A 256 7.74 4.03 -9.11
C PHE A 256 8.91 4.92 -9.47
N GLY A 257 9.54 4.68 -10.62
CA GLY A 257 10.45 5.67 -11.20
C GLY A 257 9.67 6.84 -11.78
N SER A 258 10.32 8.00 -11.95
CA SER A 258 9.67 9.20 -12.52
C SER A 258 9.04 8.97 -13.90
N LYS A 259 9.61 8.05 -14.71
CA LYS A 259 9.04 7.67 -16.01
C LYS A 259 7.70 6.95 -15.87
N ASP A 260 7.59 6.03 -14.91
CA ASP A 260 6.38 5.25 -14.67
C ASP A 260 5.26 6.13 -14.10
N LEU A 261 5.62 7.04 -13.19
CA LEU A 261 4.67 7.98 -12.59
C LEU A 261 4.05 8.93 -13.62
N SER A 262 4.78 9.23 -14.71
CA SER A 262 4.33 10.16 -15.76
C SER A 262 3.55 9.47 -16.89
N ASN A 263 3.12 8.22 -16.69
CA ASN A 263 2.35 7.48 -17.69
C ASN A 263 0.94 8.07 -17.86
N GLU A 264 0.69 8.73 -19.00
CA GLU A 264 -0.57 9.41 -19.31
C GLU A 264 -1.80 8.49 -19.29
N LYS A 265 -1.67 7.23 -19.75
CA LYS A 265 -2.78 6.27 -19.78
C LYS A 265 -3.18 5.83 -18.38
N LEU A 266 -2.20 5.64 -17.50
CA LEU A 266 -2.43 5.32 -16.11
C LEU A 266 -3.06 6.50 -15.37
N ILE A 267 -2.51 7.71 -15.53
CA ILE A 267 -3.01 8.94 -14.90
C ILE A 267 -4.46 9.21 -15.32
N SER A 268 -4.76 9.19 -16.61
CA SER A 268 -6.13 9.41 -17.12
C SER A 268 -7.11 8.37 -16.59
N THR A 269 -6.70 7.10 -16.48
CA THR A 269 -7.50 6.05 -15.86
C THR A 269 -7.77 6.34 -14.38
N LEU A 270 -6.74 6.76 -13.63
CA LEU A 270 -6.86 7.12 -12.22
C LEU A 270 -7.73 8.35 -12.00
N ILE A 271 -7.64 9.39 -12.83
CA ILE A 271 -8.51 10.59 -12.77
C ILE A 271 -9.97 10.15 -12.90
N ARG A 272 -10.30 9.34 -13.91
CA ARG A 272 -11.66 8.83 -14.10
C ARG A 272 -12.14 7.98 -12.90
N LEU A 273 -11.27 7.18 -12.30
CA LEU A 273 -11.61 6.36 -11.13
C LEU A 273 -11.76 7.20 -9.86
N SER A 274 -10.99 8.29 -9.74
CA SER A 274 -11.02 9.18 -8.57
C SER A 274 -12.37 9.89 -8.40
N GLU A 275 -13.16 10.04 -9.47
CA GLU A 275 -14.55 10.49 -9.40
C GLU A 275 -15.44 9.55 -8.56
N LYS A 276 -15.05 8.28 -8.40
CA LYS A 276 -15.83 7.24 -7.71
C LYS A 276 -15.20 6.73 -6.42
N THR A 277 -13.87 6.78 -6.30
CA THR A 277 -13.16 6.22 -5.15
C THR A 277 -12.03 7.10 -4.67
N VAL A 278 -12.01 7.36 -3.36
CA VAL A 278 -10.94 8.09 -2.67
C VAL A 278 -9.59 7.41 -2.81
N LYS A 279 -9.55 6.07 -2.96
CA LYS A 279 -8.29 5.32 -3.13
C LYS A 279 -7.54 5.75 -4.38
N ALA A 280 -8.24 6.00 -5.49
CA ALA A 280 -7.63 6.49 -6.72
C ALA A 280 -7.11 7.93 -6.55
N THR A 281 -7.83 8.78 -5.82
CA THR A 281 -7.36 10.13 -5.49
C THR A 281 -6.09 10.10 -4.64
N LEU A 282 -5.98 9.18 -3.68
CA LEU A 282 -4.77 9.01 -2.87
C LEU A 282 -3.57 8.57 -3.72
N VAL A 283 -3.78 7.67 -4.68
CA VAL A 283 -2.73 7.29 -5.65
C VAL A 283 -2.31 8.49 -6.50
N LEU A 284 -3.26 9.29 -7.00
CA LEU A 284 -2.94 10.53 -7.73
C LEU A 284 -2.18 11.53 -6.87
N MET A 285 -2.54 11.70 -5.59
CA MET A 285 -1.80 12.57 -4.67
C MET A 285 -0.37 12.08 -4.47
N LYS A 286 -0.17 10.76 -4.32
CA LYS A 286 1.16 10.17 -4.24
C LYS A 286 1.98 10.45 -5.50
N PHE A 287 1.36 10.29 -6.68
CA PHE A 287 2.03 10.54 -7.96
C PHE A 287 2.37 12.03 -8.13
N ALA A 288 1.45 12.92 -7.77
CA ALA A 288 1.61 14.37 -7.85
C ALA A 288 2.72 14.93 -6.94
N VAL A 289 3.33 14.13 -6.06
CA VAL A 289 4.56 14.53 -5.35
C VAL A 289 5.73 14.70 -6.33
N ASP A 290 5.78 13.94 -7.42
CA ASP A 290 6.74 14.11 -8.52
C ASP A 290 6.26 15.20 -9.49
N LEU A 291 7.18 16.10 -9.89
CA LEU A 291 6.86 17.23 -10.76
C LEU A 291 6.40 16.80 -12.16
N SER A 292 7.02 15.75 -12.72
CA SER A 292 6.69 15.28 -14.07
C SER A 292 5.27 14.73 -14.10
N SER A 293 4.89 13.97 -13.08
CA SER A 293 3.52 13.44 -12.95
C SER A 293 2.51 14.53 -12.63
N ALA A 294 2.87 15.51 -11.79
CA ALA A 294 2.02 16.67 -11.54
C ALA A 294 1.75 17.47 -12.82
N LYS A 295 2.75 17.65 -13.70
CA LYS A 295 2.56 18.24 -15.04
C LYS A 295 1.59 17.42 -15.89
N THR A 296 1.77 16.11 -15.93
CA THR A 296 0.87 15.22 -16.68
C THR A 296 -0.58 15.30 -16.17
N ILE A 297 -0.78 15.38 -14.84
CA ILE A 297 -2.11 15.56 -14.24
C ILE A 297 -2.72 16.93 -14.60
N MET A 298 -1.91 17.99 -14.65
CA MET A 298 -2.37 19.34 -15.02
C MET A 298 -2.66 19.50 -16.51
N SER A 299 -2.03 18.69 -17.36
CA SER A 299 -2.22 18.72 -18.82
C SER A 299 -3.68 18.46 -19.23
N ASP A 300 -4.42 17.67 -18.46
CA ASP A 300 -5.87 17.53 -18.56
C ASP A 300 -6.54 18.14 -17.34
N SER A 301 -6.69 19.46 -17.31
CA SER A 301 -7.23 20.17 -16.15
C SER A 301 -8.74 20.03 -15.93
N ASN A 302 -9.45 19.26 -16.75
CA ASN A 302 -10.91 19.11 -16.66
C ASN A 302 -11.37 18.51 -15.33
N TRP A 303 -10.47 17.92 -14.55
CA TRP A 303 -10.75 17.34 -13.25
C TRP A 303 -10.92 18.38 -12.13
N ILE A 304 -10.42 19.61 -12.29
CA ILE A 304 -10.40 20.62 -11.23
C ILE A 304 -11.82 20.98 -10.77
N LEU A 305 -12.80 21.01 -11.67
CA LEU A 305 -14.20 21.26 -11.31
C LEU A 305 -14.98 20.00 -10.91
N LYS A 306 -14.38 18.82 -11.04
CA LYS A 306 -15.02 17.55 -10.69
C LYS A 306 -14.88 17.26 -9.20
N LYS A 307 -15.77 16.42 -8.68
CA LYS A 307 -15.67 15.87 -7.32
C LYS A 307 -14.88 14.56 -7.38
N LEU A 308 -13.72 14.48 -6.70
CA LEU A 308 -12.80 13.34 -6.81
C LEU A 308 -12.58 12.56 -5.49
N PRO A 309 -13.57 11.85 -4.92
CA PRO A 309 -14.99 11.81 -5.23
C PRO A 309 -15.77 12.95 -4.55
N THR A 310 -15.09 13.76 -3.72
CA THR A 310 -15.63 14.96 -3.08
C THR A 310 -14.84 16.19 -3.51
N ILE A 311 -15.39 17.39 -3.31
CA ILE A 311 -14.63 18.65 -3.53
C ILE A 311 -13.43 18.73 -2.58
N THR A 312 -13.53 18.17 -1.37
CA THR A 312 -12.42 18.15 -0.41
C THR A 312 -11.24 17.33 -0.94
N ASP A 313 -11.51 16.20 -1.60
CA ASP A 313 -10.47 15.35 -2.18
C ASP A 313 -9.86 15.97 -3.45
N THR A 314 -10.69 16.63 -4.28
CA THR A 314 -10.21 17.47 -5.39
C THR A 314 -9.28 18.58 -4.89
N LEU A 315 -9.67 19.28 -3.82
CA LEU A 315 -8.85 20.30 -3.16
C LEU A 315 -7.52 19.73 -2.64
N ARG A 316 -7.53 18.56 -2.01
CA ARG A 316 -6.29 17.91 -1.54
C ARG A 316 -5.33 17.62 -2.68
N LEU A 317 -5.81 17.05 -3.79
CA LEU A 317 -4.98 16.80 -4.97
C LEU A 317 -4.43 18.12 -5.54
N PHE A 318 -5.28 19.12 -5.70
CA PHE A 318 -4.88 20.45 -6.14
C PHE A 318 -3.79 21.06 -5.25
N LEU A 319 -3.93 20.96 -3.92
CA LEU A 319 -2.95 21.48 -2.97
C LEU A 319 -1.60 20.75 -3.05
N VAL A 320 -1.58 19.44 -3.35
CA VAL A 320 -0.33 18.71 -3.59
C VAL A 320 0.37 19.27 -4.83
N ILE A 321 -0.36 19.47 -5.93
CA ILE A 321 0.18 20.02 -7.18
C ILE A 321 0.69 21.46 -6.97
N LEU A 322 -0.06 22.29 -6.24
CA LEU A 322 0.30 23.69 -5.94
C LEU A 322 1.64 23.84 -5.17
N ARG A 323 2.13 22.77 -4.52
CA ARG A 323 3.45 22.78 -3.87
C ARG A 323 4.58 23.03 -4.86
N HIS A 324 4.43 22.56 -6.10
CA HIS A 324 5.35 22.81 -7.20
C HIS A 324 5.24 24.26 -7.66
N LYS A 325 6.30 25.04 -7.46
CA LYS A 325 6.31 26.48 -7.80
C LYS A 325 6.20 26.68 -9.31
N GLU A 326 6.77 25.75 -10.05
CA GLU A 326 6.85 25.67 -11.50
C GLU A 326 5.48 25.58 -12.17
N LEU A 327 4.46 25.07 -11.47
CA LEU A 327 3.11 24.89 -12.01
C LEU A 327 2.16 26.04 -11.69
N ARG A 328 2.57 27.02 -10.88
CA ARG A 328 1.65 28.04 -10.37
C ARG A 328 1.16 29.00 -11.43
N GLU A 329 1.99 29.29 -12.43
CA GLU A 329 1.58 30.08 -13.60
C GLU A 329 0.53 29.32 -14.42
N GLU A 330 0.80 28.06 -14.74
CA GLU A 330 -0.12 27.17 -15.47
C GLU A 330 -1.47 27.00 -14.75
N ILE A 331 -1.44 26.84 -13.42
CA ILE A 331 -2.64 26.75 -12.58
C ILE A 331 -3.50 28.02 -12.71
N VAL A 332 -2.89 29.21 -12.66
CA VAL A 332 -3.63 30.48 -12.75
C VAL A 332 -4.15 30.74 -14.15
N SER A 333 -3.40 30.32 -15.17
CA SER A 333 -3.82 30.39 -16.57
C SER A 333 -5.01 29.47 -16.89
N ASN A 334 -5.36 28.57 -15.98
CA ASN A 334 -6.51 27.71 -16.16
C ASN A 334 -7.84 28.50 -16.12
N PRO A 335 -8.71 28.38 -17.14
CA PRO A 335 -9.98 29.14 -17.19
C PRO A 335 -10.91 28.80 -16.02
N ASP A 336 -10.81 27.59 -15.47
CA ASP A 336 -11.66 27.12 -14.38
C ASP A 336 -11.10 27.41 -12.99
N PHE A 337 -9.90 27.99 -12.89
CA PHE A 337 -9.24 28.26 -11.61
C PHE A 337 -10.14 29.06 -10.65
N VAL A 338 -10.72 30.17 -11.13
CA VAL A 338 -11.58 31.03 -10.29
C VAL A 338 -12.89 30.32 -9.92
N ASN A 339 -13.48 29.57 -10.85
CA ASN A 339 -14.69 28.79 -10.61
C ASN A 339 -14.46 27.70 -9.56
N PHE A 340 -13.27 27.11 -9.56
CA PHE A 340 -12.86 26.16 -8.54
C PHE A 340 -12.71 26.79 -7.16
N LEU A 341 -12.11 27.98 -7.06
CA LEU A 341 -12.05 28.67 -5.77
C LEU A 341 -13.45 29.02 -5.22
N ILE A 342 -14.39 29.37 -6.12
CA ILE A 342 -15.79 29.58 -5.75
C ILE A 342 -16.43 28.29 -5.23
N SER A 343 -16.18 27.14 -5.88
CA SER A 343 -16.76 25.86 -5.44
C SER A 343 -16.24 25.44 -4.06
N ILE A 344 -14.95 25.69 -3.77
CA ILE A 344 -14.34 25.42 -2.47
C ILE A 344 -15.04 26.22 -1.35
N ILE A 345 -15.24 27.53 -1.54
CA ILE A 345 -15.89 28.39 -0.52
C ILE A 345 -17.33 27.95 -0.24
N LYS A 346 -18.05 27.51 -1.29
CA LYS A 346 -19.43 27.06 -1.17
C LYS A 346 -19.59 25.70 -0.49
N GLU A 347 -18.57 24.84 -0.52
CA GLU A 347 -18.69 23.45 -0.08
C GLU A 347 -18.83 23.34 1.45
N LYS A 348 -17.96 23.98 2.22
CA LYS A 348 -17.94 23.90 3.69
C LYS A 348 -17.40 25.16 4.36
N PRO A 349 -17.85 25.47 5.60
CA PRO A 349 -17.20 26.42 6.50
C PRO A 349 -15.70 26.09 6.69
N GLY A 350 -14.89 27.10 7.02
CA GLY A 350 -13.44 26.94 7.27
C GLY A 350 -12.56 26.83 6.01
N THR A 351 -13.12 26.96 4.81
CA THR A 351 -12.35 26.88 3.54
C THR A 351 -11.76 28.22 3.10
N VAL A 352 -12.26 29.34 3.64
CA VAL A 352 -11.81 30.71 3.34
C VAL A 352 -10.32 30.91 3.64
N PRO A 353 -9.76 30.48 4.78
CA PRO A 353 -8.32 30.54 5.04
C PRO A 353 -7.47 29.74 4.04
N ILE A 354 -7.97 28.59 3.58
CA ILE A 354 -7.28 27.76 2.58
C ILE A 354 -7.21 28.51 1.25
N VAL A 355 -8.33 29.07 0.79
CA VAL A 355 -8.38 29.85 -0.46
C VAL A 355 -7.51 31.10 -0.38
N CYS A 356 -7.47 31.78 0.77
CA CYS A 356 -6.52 32.87 1.02
C CYS A 356 -5.07 32.41 0.77
N THR A 357 -4.72 31.25 1.33
CA THR A 357 -3.38 30.67 1.19
C THR A 357 -3.05 30.31 -0.25
N ILE A 358 -4.01 29.76 -1.01
CA ILE A 358 -3.85 29.46 -2.44
C ILE A 358 -3.53 30.74 -3.21
N LEU A 359 -4.38 31.77 -3.09
CA LEU A 359 -4.24 33.02 -3.83
C LEU A 359 -2.94 33.78 -3.49
N ARG A 360 -2.45 33.66 -2.26
CA ARG A 360 -1.18 34.27 -1.84
C ARG A 360 0.07 33.52 -2.35
N ARG A 361 -0.08 32.28 -2.85
CA ARG A 361 1.03 31.47 -3.35
C ARG A 361 1.21 31.55 -4.85
N VAL A 362 0.16 31.91 -5.58
CA VAL A 362 0.17 32.03 -7.04
C VAL A 362 0.59 33.43 -7.50
N PRO A 363 1.12 33.58 -8.74
CA PRO A 363 1.42 34.90 -9.29
C PRO A 363 0.14 35.71 -9.46
N LEU A 364 0.08 36.87 -8.80
CA LEU A 364 -1.06 37.78 -8.90
C LEU A 364 -0.84 38.78 -10.04
N SER A 365 -1.78 38.81 -10.97
CA SER A 365 -1.84 39.80 -12.05
C SER A 365 -3.08 40.69 -11.91
N LYS A 366 -3.06 41.86 -12.56
CA LYS A 366 -4.23 42.74 -12.64
C LYS A 366 -5.43 42.02 -13.27
N GLU A 367 -5.18 41.19 -14.27
CA GLU A 367 -6.20 40.38 -14.93
C GLU A 367 -6.84 39.38 -13.97
N LEU A 368 -6.03 38.64 -13.20
CA LEU A 368 -6.55 37.70 -12.21
C LEU A 368 -7.41 38.41 -11.17
N VAL A 369 -6.93 39.53 -10.60
CA VAL A 369 -7.69 40.29 -9.58
C VAL A 369 -9.02 40.82 -10.16
N GLN A 370 -9.02 41.27 -11.41
CA GLN A 370 -10.25 41.66 -12.09
C GLN A 370 -11.18 40.46 -12.33
N ASN A 371 -10.65 39.29 -12.67
CA ASN A 371 -11.45 38.08 -12.86
C ASN A 371 -12.09 37.63 -11.53
N LEU A 372 -11.34 37.66 -10.42
CA LEU A 372 -11.85 37.38 -9.07
C LEU A 372 -13.02 38.31 -8.69
N SER A 373 -13.02 39.57 -9.14
CA SER A 373 -14.14 40.49 -8.93
C SER A 373 -15.32 40.17 -9.87
N LYS A 374 -15.05 40.05 -11.18
CA LYS A 374 -16.08 39.84 -12.22
C LYS A 374 -16.83 38.52 -12.05
N SER A 375 -16.17 37.47 -11.57
CA SER A 375 -16.79 36.16 -11.31
C SER A 375 -17.69 36.14 -10.07
N GLY A 376 -17.71 37.22 -9.28
CA GLY A 376 -18.38 37.27 -7.98
C GLY A 376 -17.62 36.55 -6.87
N PHE A 377 -16.40 36.04 -7.13
CA PHE A 377 -15.58 35.38 -6.13
C PHE A 377 -15.30 36.29 -4.93
N LEU A 378 -14.86 37.54 -5.14
CA LEU A 378 -14.51 38.43 -4.03
C LEU A 378 -15.71 38.78 -3.16
N LYS A 379 -16.87 39.00 -3.78
CA LYS A 379 -18.12 39.21 -3.04
C LYS A 379 -18.43 38.00 -2.16
N LEU A 380 -18.42 36.79 -2.72
CA LEU A 380 -18.66 35.55 -1.98
C LEU A 380 -17.64 35.34 -0.86
N TYR A 381 -16.35 35.55 -1.15
CA TYR A 381 -15.25 35.38 -0.20
C TYR A 381 -15.32 36.37 0.96
N TYR A 382 -15.71 37.61 0.69
CA TYR A 382 -15.96 38.57 1.75
C TYR A 382 -17.22 38.19 2.50
N GLU A 383 -18.34 37.98 1.85
CA GLU A 383 -19.64 37.72 2.50
C GLU A 383 -19.74 36.40 3.25
N SER A 384 -18.84 35.43 3.03
CA SER A 384 -18.82 34.14 3.72
C SER A 384 -18.90 34.30 5.25
N GLU A 385 -19.69 33.45 5.91
CA GLU A 385 -19.89 33.52 7.35
C GLU A 385 -18.64 33.06 8.11
N ASP A 386 -18.46 33.61 9.31
CA ASP A 386 -17.36 33.30 10.23
C ASP A 386 -17.79 32.16 11.19
N ILE A 387 -18.26 31.03 10.63
CA ILE A 387 -18.77 29.89 11.43
C ILE A 387 -17.62 28.99 11.87
N ASP A 388 -17.60 28.63 13.16
CA ASP A 388 -16.72 27.61 13.77
C ASP A 388 -15.24 27.77 13.43
N ASP A 389 -14.75 29.01 13.44
CA ASP A 389 -13.38 29.35 13.10
C ASP A 389 -12.79 30.23 14.22
N ASP A 390 -11.65 29.83 14.78
CA ASP A 390 -10.83 30.51 15.80
C ASP A 390 -10.26 31.88 15.34
N GLY A 391 -11.06 32.71 14.64
CA GLY A 391 -10.68 34.04 14.14
C GLY A 391 -9.87 34.05 12.83
N LEU A 392 -9.54 32.89 12.26
CA LEU A 392 -8.79 32.73 11.01
C LEU A 392 -9.53 33.28 9.79
N THR A 393 -10.86 33.15 9.70
CA THR A 393 -11.64 33.65 8.54
C THR A 393 -11.61 35.18 8.47
N PRO A 394 -11.94 35.94 9.54
CA PRO A 394 -11.76 37.39 9.57
C PRO A 394 -10.33 37.82 9.23
N HIS A 395 -9.33 37.16 9.83
CA HIS A 395 -7.92 37.44 9.54
C HIS A 395 -7.55 37.17 8.07
N SER A 396 -8.03 36.07 7.51
CA SER A 396 -7.79 35.67 6.11
C SER A 396 -8.43 36.63 5.12
N LYS A 397 -9.59 37.21 5.46
CA LYS A 397 -10.24 38.26 4.66
C LYS A 397 -9.39 39.52 4.59
N LEU A 398 -8.87 39.97 5.73
CA LEU A 398 -7.95 41.11 5.81
C LEU A 398 -6.66 40.83 5.02
N LEU A 399 -6.07 39.65 5.22
CA LEU A 399 -4.80 39.26 4.63
C LEU A 399 -4.87 39.11 3.11
N LEU A 400 -5.94 38.52 2.58
CA LEU A 400 -6.13 38.46 1.13
C LEU A 400 -6.32 39.88 0.57
N THR A 401 -7.16 40.70 1.20
CA THR A 401 -7.39 42.10 0.80
C THR A 401 -6.08 42.89 0.75
N ASP A 402 -5.24 42.79 1.79
CA ASP A 402 -3.91 43.40 1.84
C ASP A 402 -3.00 42.98 0.68
N THR A 403 -3.14 41.74 0.24
CA THR A 403 -2.34 41.16 -0.83
C THR A 403 -2.84 41.66 -2.20
N ILE A 404 -4.12 41.48 -2.51
CA ILE A 404 -4.68 41.80 -3.83
C ILE A 404 -4.82 43.30 -4.08
N CYS A 405 -5.03 44.11 -3.02
CA CYS A 405 -5.12 45.56 -3.16
C CYS A 405 -3.80 46.19 -3.57
N ARG A 406 -2.65 45.50 -3.44
CA ARG A 406 -1.37 45.99 -3.95
C ARG A 406 -1.31 45.98 -5.48
N VAL A 407 -2.10 45.13 -6.13
CA VAL A 407 -2.04 44.88 -7.57
C VAL A 407 -3.00 45.79 -8.34
N SER A 408 -4.29 45.80 -7.99
CA SER A 408 -5.28 46.62 -8.70
C SER A 408 -6.52 46.92 -7.87
N TYR A 409 -7.22 48.00 -8.24
CA TYR A 409 -8.53 48.34 -7.70
C TYR A 409 -9.63 47.42 -8.24
N VAL A 410 -10.54 47.00 -7.37
CA VAL A 410 -11.82 46.37 -7.71
C VAL A 410 -12.93 46.92 -6.82
N ARG A 411 -14.17 46.91 -7.32
CA ARG A 411 -15.32 47.50 -6.62
C ARG A 411 -15.64 46.77 -5.32
N ASP A 412 -15.36 45.47 -5.23
CA ASP A 412 -15.65 44.65 -4.04
C ASP A 412 -14.85 45.08 -2.80
N TYR A 413 -13.78 45.86 -2.96
CA TYR A 413 -13.08 46.45 -1.81
C TYR A 413 -13.97 47.35 -0.94
N LEU A 414 -15.05 47.90 -1.50
CA LEU A 414 -16.01 48.69 -0.73
C LEU A 414 -16.71 47.84 0.35
N ILE A 415 -16.98 46.55 0.06
CA ILE A 415 -17.55 45.61 1.04
C ILE A 415 -16.58 45.42 2.22
N MET A 416 -15.28 45.32 1.91
CA MET A 416 -14.26 45.23 2.95
C MET A 416 -14.04 46.55 3.69
N CYS A 417 -14.29 47.71 3.08
CA CYS A 417 -14.21 48.99 3.78
C CYS A 417 -15.23 49.04 4.94
N ASP A 418 -16.47 48.61 4.68
CA ASP A 418 -17.53 48.55 5.69
C ASP A 418 -17.12 47.65 6.87
N ARG A 419 -16.57 46.48 6.57
CA ARG A 419 -16.11 45.52 7.58
C ARG A 419 -14.90 46.01 8.37
N ILE A 420 -13.91 46.57 7.68
CA ILE A 420 -12.69 47.12 8.30
C ILE A 420 -13.05 48.26 9.25
N ALA A 421 -13.94 49.17 8.84
CA ALA A 421 -14.39 50.26 9.71
C ALA A 421 -15.07 49.71 10.97
N LYS A 422 -15.96 48.71 10.82
CA LYS A 422 -16.60 48.04 11.96
C LYS A 422 -15.57 47.44 12.92
N ILE A 423 -14.61 46.64 12.42
CA ILE A 423 -13.58 46.00 13.24
C ILE A 423 -12.77 47.04 14.02
N ILE A 424 -12.37 48.14 13.37
CA ILE A 424 -11.56 49.19 13.99
C ILE A 424 -12.35 49.98 15.04
N ILE A 425 -13.56 50.42 14.70
CA ILE A 425 -14.39 51.28 15.56
C ILE A 425 -14.85 50.51 16.80
N ASN A 426 -15.24 49.25 16.63
CA ASN A 426 -15.69 48.40 17.73
C ASN A 426 -14.52 47.81 18.54
N LYS A 427 -13.26 48.08 18.15
CA LYS A 427 -12.06 47.50 18.76
C LYS A 427 -12.11 45.95 18.81
N GLU A 428 -12.62 45.34 17.73
CA GLU A 428 -12.71 43.88 17.58
C GLU A 428 -11.31 43.26 17.39
N GLU A 429 -11.25 41.92 17.40
CA GLU A 429 -10.02 41.18 17.13
C GLU A 429 -9.43 41.59 15.77
N PHE A 430 -8.10 41.68 15.68
CA PHE A 430 -7.37 42.13 14.50
C PHE A 430 -7.57 43.60 14.08
N ALA A 431 -8.05 44.49 14.97
CA ALA A 431 -8.17 45.93 14.69
C ALA A 431 -6.88 46.56 14.13
N ASP A 432 -5.70 46.19 14.65
CA ASP A 432 -4.42 46.68 14.15
C ASP A 432 -4.17 46.26 12.69
N ALA A 433 -4.45 45.00 12.35
CA ALA A 433 -4.33 44.50 10.99
C ALA A 433 -5.35 45.18 10.07
N ALA A 434 -6.60 45.31 10.50
CA ALA A 434 -7.65 46.00 9.76
C ALA A 434 -7.27 47.45 9.44
N ALA A 435 -6.67 48.16 10.40
CA ALA A 435 -6.22 49.52 10.19
C ALA A 435 -5.04 49.64 9.21
N LEU A 436 -4.12 48.66 9.20
CA LEU A 436 -3.08 48.59 8.17
C LEU A 436 -3.66 48.36 6.77
N VAL A 437 -4.67 47.49 6.64
CA VAL A 437 -5.37 47.29 5.36
C VAL A 437 -6.11 48.56 4.95
N ALA A 438 -6.76 49.26 5.89
CA ALA A 438 -7.43 50.53 5.65
C ALA A 438 -6.47 51.56 5.04
N ILE A 439 -5.29 51.72 5.64
CA ILE A 439 -4.22 52.61 5.14
C ILE A 439 -3.87 52.28 3.69
N ARG A 440 -3.72 50.99 3.34
CA ARG A 440 -3.40 50.58 1.97
C ARG A 440 -4.53 50.85 1.00
N LEU A 441 -5.79 50.66 1.41
CA LEU A 441 -6.95 50.92 0.57
C LEU A 441 -7.14 52.41 0.29
N CYS A 442 -6.65 53.31 1.15
CA CYS A 442 -6.73 54.76 0.94
C CYS A 442 -6.03 55.25 -0.34
N LYS A 443 -5.12 54.46 -0.94
CA LYS A 443 -4.54 54.76 -2.26
C LYS A 443 -5.54 54.73 -3.42
N TYR A 444 -6.76 54.27 -3.15
CA TYR A 444 -7.86 54.25 -4.10
C TYR A 444 -8.92 55.26 -3.65
N SER A 445 -9.09 56.34 -4.42
CA SER A 445 -10.07 57.41 -4.16
C SER A 445 -11.47 56.93 -3.73
N ARG A 446 -12.00 55.87 -4.34
CA ARG A 446 -13.31 55.30 -3.98
C ARG A 446 -13.33 54.67 -2.59
N CYS A 447 -12.29 53.91 -2.22
CA CYS A 447 -12.16 53.35 -0.88
C CYS A 447 -11.97 54.47 0.15
N LYS A 448 -11.17 55.48 -0.17
CA LYS A 448 -10.96 56.67 0.65
C LYS A 448 -12.26 57.41 0.93
N ALA A 449 -13.07 57.66 -0.09
CA ALA A 449 -14.40 58.26 0.06
C ALA A 449 -15.30 57.42 0.97
N ARG A 450 -15.34 56.10 0.75
CA ARG A 450 -16.13 55.19 1.58
C ARG A 450 -15.71 55.18 3.05
N MET A 451 -14.40 55.21 3.34
CA MET A 451 -13.91 55.27 4.73
C MET A 451 -14.29 56.59 5.43
N LYS A 452 -14.44 57.71 4.69
CA LYS A 452 -14.99 58.95 5.25
C LYS A 452 -16.47 58.83 5.59
N GLU A 453 -17.26 58.24 4.68
CA GLU A 453 -18.69 57.98 4.92
C GLU A 453 -18.91 57.13 6.18
N LEU A 454 -18.00 56.17 6.43
CA LEU A 454 -18.01 55.29 7.60
C LEU A 454 -17.46 55.93 8.88
N LYS A 455 -17.13 57.24 8.86
CA LYS A 455 -16.61 58.02 9.98
C LYS A 455 -15.27 57.52 10.56
N LEU A 456 -14.48 56.80 9.77
CA LEU A 456 -13.21 56.25 10.22
C LEU A 456 -12.14 57.34 10.39
N GLU A 457 -12.23 58.41 9.60
CA GLU A 457 -11.35 59.59 9.73
C GLU A 457 -11.58 60.31 11.07
N GLU A 458 -12.84 60.54 11.44
CA GLU A 458 -13.24 61.15 12.70
C GLU A 458 -12.80 60.28 13.89
N TYR A 459 -12.99 58.96 13.79
CA TYR A 459 -12.54 58.02 14.83
C TYR A 459 -11.04 58.14 15.10
N PHE A 460 -10.20 58.13 14.06
CA PHE A 460 -8.75 58.26 14.24
C PHE A 460 -8.31 59.67 14.67
N LYS A 461 -9.06 60.73 14.34
CA LYS A 461 -8.83 62.08 14.88
C LYS A 461 -9.08 62.13 16.39
N GLN A 462 -10.18 61.54 16.84
CA GLN A 462 -10.58 61.53 18.26
C GLN A 462 -9.65 60.65 19.10
N ASN A 463 -9.22 59.50 18.58
CA ASN A 463 -8.38 58.54 19.31
C ASN A 463 -6.87 58.71 19.00
N ARG A 464 -6.45 59.82 18.39
CA ARG A 464 -5.06 60.05 17.97
C ARG A 464 -4.06 60.01 19.13
N ASN A 465 -4.50 60.31 20.35
CA ASN A 465 -3.64 60.36 21.54
C ASN A 465 -3.63 59.04 22.34
N GLU A 466 -4.41 58.03 21.94
CA GLU A 466 -4.39 56.72 22.59
C GLU A 466 -3.08 56.00 22.25
N ALA A 467 -2.28 55.64 23.27
CA ALA A 467 -0.92 55.14 23.08
C ALA A 467 -0.83 53.94 22.11
N LYS A 468 -1.82 53.04 22.15
CA LYS A 468 -1.90 51.87 21.26
C LYS A 468 -2.22 52.23 19.80
N LEU A 469 -3.03 53.26 19.55
CA LEU A 469 -3.50 53.64 18.22
C LEU A 469 -2.70 54.80 17.58
N GLN A 470 -1.91 55.53 18.37
CA GLN A 470 -1.25 56.77 17.94
C GLN A 470 -0.40 56.63 16.66
N SER A 471 0.33 55.53 16.51
CA SER A 471 1.15 55.26 15.32
C SER A 471 0.28 55.01 14.08
N VAL A 472 -0.73 54.17 14.21
CA VAL A 472 -1.64 53.77 13.13
C VAL A 472 -2.55 54.93 12.72
N ALA A 473 -3.10 55.66 13.68
CA ALA A 473 -3.92 56.86 13.46
C ALA A 473 -3.16 57.91 12.64
N ARG A 474 -1.89 58.17 12.97
CA ARG A 474 -1.05 59.10 12.21
C ARG A 474 -0.85 58.64 10.75
N LYS A 475 -0.58 57.35 10.53
CA LYS A 475 -0.40 56.79 9.18
C LYS A 475 -1.69 56.85 8.37
N PHE A 476 -2.82 56.51 8.98
CA PHE A 476 -4.13 56.59 8.34
C PHE A 476 -4.50 58.01 7.95
N LEU A 477 -4.42 58.97 8.88
CA LEU A 477 -4.75 60.37 8.60
C LEU A 477 -3.85 60.97 7.51
N ARG A 478 -2.58 60.55 7.46
CA ARG A 478 -1.68 60.93 6.37
C ARG A 478 -2.15 60.38 5.01
N ALA A 479 -2.46 59.09 4.92
CA ALA A 479 -3.01 58.49 3.69
C ALA A 479 -4.35 59.14 3.27
N MET A 480 -5.15 59.60 4.23
CA MET A 480 -6.38 60.36 3.97
C MET A 480 -6.13 61.79 3.47
N SER A 481 -4.94 62.36 3.71
CA SER A 481 -4.56 63.70 3.22
C SER A 481 -3.84 63.70 1.87
N GLU A 482 -3.20 62.59 1.49
CA GLU A 482 -2.49 62.46 0.20
C GLU A 482 -3.51 62.48 -0.96
N THR A 483 -3.50 63.53 -1.79
CA THR A 483 -4.28 63.60 -3.02
C THR A 483 -3.63 62.74 -4.10
N ASP A 484 -4.43 61.91 -4.76
CA ASP A 484 -4.02 61.01 -5.86
C ASP A 484 -3.41 61.78 -7.05
#